data_AF-A0A2D6QYY8-F1
#
_entry.id   AF-A0A2D6QYY8-F1
#
_cell.length_a   1.000
_cell.length_b   1.000
_cell.length_c   1.000
_cell.angle_alpha   90.00
_cell.angle_beta   90.00
_cell.angle_gamma   90.00
#
_symmetry.space_group_name_H-M   'P 1'
#
loop_
_entity.id
_entity.type
_entity.pdbx_description
1 polymer ?
#
loop_
_entity_poly.entity_id
_entity_poly.type
_entity_poly.pdbx_seq_one_letter_code
_entity_poly.pdbx_strand_id
1 'polypeptide(L)'
;MPDSSSPTTDRQRIVQTLIRVARRRRFARVTRELLHGFTLSLILPISLSVLYRFVPMRGAVIAVVVGLWLVGLAAYAYSVLARRETLLGAAGAVDRKADLHDELTTAYWFHEEGRSNDWVDVQLRRAAGTARDLDVDRLYAWSMPRRARTAAGLLALLLTLNLLPLSWTRGWLEARPPVVAFTDADQMLLSEIERMLDDAALAQGTELSPEMREALAQLQRGQLTEEEARAELEKLQSLLDGQLDLAELEDLLTSMAETLASANEGLAEALSESDLARAAEQLRELAETMTDEEREQLQAALEQMAEQAEGSMEDLAEELADAAEQLAEGDETEARQAMEELAQQLEQLAQEQQGEEMRQAAAQGLEQLQQALSDDPEQLQAAEETASGDQSAAGMPQPGPMNQDAMSMEAGEAGSQSAEQGQGDLSAPGAGDEIEYGTPTGLEVELQPELMELGEPPQDEPGEQLLDQPSQAEESTIAYEQVEPDLTYGEADALDPDTIPLSYRDLVKRYFQAVGPRGQHDH
;
A
#
# COMPACT_ATOMS: atom_id res chain seq x y z
N MET A 1 52.57 68.09 -30.40
CA MET A 1 53.54 67.05 -30.77
C MET A 1 52.74 65.77 -31.02
N PRO A 2 52.83 65.12 -32.19
CA PRO A 2 52.15 63.85 -32.40
C PRO A 2 52.94 62.74 -31.71
N ASP A 3 52.29 61.99 -30.83
CA ASP A 3 52.85 60.80 -30.20
C ASP A 3 53.40 59.85 -31.27
N SER A 4 54.68 59.52 -31.18
CA SER A 4 55.29 58.44 -31.96
C SER A 4 54.79 57.10 -31.41
N SER A 5 53.55 56.72 -31.73
CA SER A 5 53.08 55.36 -31.51
C SER A 5 53.88 54.40 -32.38
N SER A 6 54.45 53.37 -31.74
CA SER A 6 55.11 52.30 -32.47
C SER A 6 54.05 51.49 -33.24
N PRO A 7 54.40 50.93 -34.42
CA PRO A 7 53.46 50.13 -35.22
C PRO A 7 52.89 48.92 -34.45
N THR A 8 53.57 48.47 -33.40
CA THR A 8 53.09 47.44 -32.47
C THR A 8 51.94 47.92 -31.60
N THR A 9 51.98 49.16 -31.09
CA THR A 9 50.89 49.75 -30.30
C THR A 9 49.65 49.99 -31.15
N ASP A 10 49.82 50.44 -32.39
CA ASP A 10 48.69 50.68 -33.32
C ASP A 10 47.98 49.36 -33.67
N ARG A 11 48.73 48.30 -33.95
CA ARG A 11 48.19 46.93 -34.16
C ARG A 11 47.41 46.42 -32.96
N GLN A 12 47.96 46.55 -31.75
CA GLN A 12 47.31 46.09 -30.52
C GLN A 12 45.98 46.81 -30.26
N ARG A 13 45.91 48.12 -30.53
CA ARG A 13 44.69 48.91 -30.35
C ARG A 13 43.56 48.48 -31.28
N ILE A 14 43.88 48.19 -32.54
CA ILE A 14 42.91 47.67 -33.51
C ILE A 14 42.36 46.33 -33.03
N VAL A 15 43.23 45.39 -32.65
CA VAL A 15 42.83 44.05 -32.15
C VAL A 15 41.97 44.16 -30.88
N GLN A 16 42.35 44.99 -29.91
CA GLN A 16 41.57 45.19 -28.68
C GLN A 16 40.16 45.74 -28.96
N THR A 17 40.05 46.68 -29.90
CA THR A 17 38.76 47.25 -30.31
C THR A 17 37.89 46.20 -31.01
N LEU A 18 38.48 45.38 -31.90
CA LEU A 18 37.80 44.28 -32.57
C LEU A 18 37.34 43.18 -31.61
N ILE A 19 38.15 42.83 -30.59
CA ILE A 19 37.75 41.88 -29.53
C ILE A 19 36.54 42.42 -28.76
N ARG A 20 36.54 43.72 -28.41
CA ARG A 20 35.40 44.35 -27.71
C ARG A 20 34.13 44.30 -28.55
N VAL A 21 34.25 44.61 -29.84
CA VAL A 21 33.12 44.50 -30.79
C VAL A 21 32.63 43.06 -30.92
N ALA A 22 33.53 42.11 -31.14
CA ALA A 22 33.19 40.68 -31.28
C ALA A 22 32.47 40.16 -30.03
N ARG A 23 32.91 40.57 -28.83
CA ARG A 23 32.24 40.21 -27.57
C ARG A 23 30.82 40.78 -27.49
N ARG A 24 30.62 42.06 -27.82
CA ARG A 24 29.29 42.69 -27.80
C ARG A 24 28.35 42.09 -28.85
N ARG A 25 28.84 41.83 -30.05
CA ARG A 25 28.07 41.19 -31.13
C ARG A 25 27.69 39.76 -30.78
N ARG A 26 28.62 38.98 -30.24
CA ARG A 26 28.34 37.64 -29.71
C ARG A 26 27.27 37.69 -28.64
N PHE A 27 27.39 38.59 -27.67
CA PHE A 27 26.38 38.75 -26.61
C PHE A 27 24.99 39.09 -27.18
N ALA A 28 24.90 40.07 -28.07
CA ALA A 28 23.63 40.46 -28.70
C ALA A 28 23.02 39.33 -29.56
N ARG A 29 23.87 38.54 -30.25
CA ARG A 29 23.43 37.38 -31.04
C ARG A 29 22.93 36.26 -30.15
N VAL A 30 23.75 35.84 -29.18
CA VAL A 30 23.44 34.74 -28.24
C VAL A 30 22.17 35.05 -27.47
N THR A 31 22.04 36.26 -26.91
CA THR A 31 20.80 36.65 -26.20
C THR A 31 19.57 36.60 -27.10
N ARG A 32 19.66 37.07 -28.35
CA ARG A 32 18.54 37.03 -29.29
C ARG A 32 18.16 35.61 -29.71
N GLU A 33 19.13 34.76 -30.00
CA GLU A 33 18.91 33.38 -30.44
C GLU A 33 18.40 32.51 -29.28
N LEU A 34 18.99 32.63 -28.09
CA LEU A 34 18.51 31.94 -26.89
C LEU A 34 17.09 32.35 -26.52
N LEU A 35 16.79 33.66 -26.52
CA LEU A 35 15.42 34.12 -26.26
C LEU A 35 14.44 33.59 -27.30
N HIS A 36 14.85 33.47 -28.57
CA HIS A 36 13.98 32.90 -29.59
C HIS A 36 13.73 31.41 -29.37
N GLY A 37 14.77 30.62 -29.13
CA GLY A 37 14.64 29.20 -28.82
C GLY A 37 13.80 28.96 -27.58
N PHE A 38 14.05 29.72 -26.51
CA PHE A 38 13.30 29.64 -25.26
C PHE A 38 11.81 30.01 -25.45
N THR A 39 11.50 31.06 -26.22
CA THR A 39 10.08 31.40 -26.49
C THR A 39 9.33 30.30 -27.22
N LEU A 40 9.99 29.62 -28.16
CA LEU A 40 9.37 28.51 -28.89
C LEU A 40 9.28 27.26 -28.02
N SER A 41 10.29 27.02 -27.18
CA SER A 41 10.32 25.85 -26.31
C SER A 41 9.21 25.89 -25.25
N LEU A 42 8.80 27.09 -24.79
CA LEU A 42 7.70 27.28 -23.83
C LEU A 42 6.33 26.78 -24.32
N ILE A 43 6.13 26.60 -25.62
CA ILE A 43 4.86 26.06 -26.16
C ILE A 43 4.61 24.64 -25.64
N LEU A 44 5.66 23.83 -25.54
CA LEU A 44 5.58 22.43 -25.11
C LEU A 44 5.14 22.26 -23.65
N PRO A 45 5.79 22.87 -22.64
CA PRO A 45 5.36 22.75 -21.25
C PRO A 45 3.99 23.40 -21.00
N ILE A 46 3.64 24.49 -21.69
CA ILE A 46 2.30 25.09 -21.60
C ILE A 46 1.25 24.10 -22.14
N SER A 47 1.48 23.50 -23.30
CA SER A 47 0.56 22.52 -23.89
C SER A 47 0.43 21.27 -23.01
N LEU A 48 1.54 20.78 -22.46
CA LEU A 48 1.55 19.64 -21.53
C LEU A 48 0.78 19.94 -20.24
N SER A 49 0.95 21.14 -19.69
CA SER A 49 0.22 21.60 -18.50
C SER A 49 -1.29 21.68 -18.74
N VAL A 50 -1.71 22.20 -19.90
CA VAL A 50 -3.13 22.20 -20.31
C VAL A 50 -3.64 20.77 -20.51
N LEU A 51 -2.89 19.91 -21.20
CA LEU A 51 -3.31 18.53 -21.49
C LEU A 51 -3.45 17.69 -20.22
N TYR A 52 -2.51 17.83 -19.28
CA TYR A 52 -2.55 17.17 -17.98
C TYR A 52 -3.82 17.52 -17.18
N ARG A 53 -4.41 18.70 -17.41
CA ARG A 53 -5.69 19.08 -16.80
C ARG A 53 -6.85 18.19 -17.28
N PHE A 54 -6.79 17.66 -18.50
CA PHE A 54 -7.87 16.87 -19.12
C PHE A 54 -7.61 15.36 -19.13
N VAL A 55 -6.35 14.93 -19.27
CA VAL A 55 -5.99 13.50 -19.39
C VAL A 55 -5.12 13.07 -18.21
N PRO A 56 -5.51 12.04 -17.43
CA PRO A 56 -4.66 11.49 -16.38
C PRO A 56 -3.44 10.83 -17.03
N MET A 57 -2.25 11.32 -16.71
CA MET A 57 -0.98 10.77 -17.17
C MET A 57 -0.15 10.35 -15.96
N ARG A 58 0.53 9.21 -16.05
CA ARG A 58 1.47 8.74 -15.01
C ARG A 58 2.58 9.78 -14.84
N GLY A 59 2.95 10.11 -13.60
CA GLY A 59 3.99 11.11 -13.30
C GLY A 59 5.32 10.84 -14.00
N ALA A 60 5.69 9.56 -14.15
CA ALA A 60 6.88 9.13 -14.88
C ALA A 60 6.89 9.60 -16.36
N VAL A 61 5.75 9.58 -17.05
CA VAL A 61 5.66 10.03 -18.46
C VAL A 61 5.93 11.52 -18.56
N ILE A 62 5.40 12.30 -17.61
CA ILE A 62 5.61 13.76 -17.54
C ILE A 62 7.09 14.04 -17.29
N ALA A 63 7.71 13.35 -16.33
CA ALA A 63 9.13 13.50 -16.01
C ALA A 63 10.03 13.20 -17.23
N VAL A 64 9.73 12.13 -17.98
CA VAL A 64 10.48 11.80 -19.21
C VAL A 64 10.32 12.88 -20.28
N VAL A 65 9.09 13.36 -20.53
CA VAL A 65 8.84 14.39 -21.55
C VAL A 65 9.51 15.71 -21.18
N VAL A 66 9.42 16.13 -19.92
CA VAL A 66 10.08 17.35 -19.41
C VAL A 66 11.60 17.18 -19.44
N GLY A 67 12.12 16.00 -19.08
CA GLY A 67 13.54 15.68 -19.16
C GLY A 67 14.09 15.81 -20.58
N LEU A 68 13.42 15.21 -21.57
CA LEU A 68 13.79 15.32 -22.98
C LEU A 68 13.74 16.78 -23.48
N TRP A 69 12.76 17.54 -23.04
CA TRP A 69 12.65 18.97 -23.35
C TRP A 69 13.83 19.78 -22.81
N LEU A 70 14.23 19.56 -21.55
CA LEU A 70 15.39 20.22 -20.93
C LEU A 70 16.69 19.87 -21.65
N VAL A 71 16.89 18.59 -22.00
CA VAL A 71 18.06 18.13 -22.77
C VAL A 71 18.09 18.81 -24.14
N GLY A 72 16.94 18.89 -24.84
CA GLY A 72 16.84 19.59 -26.12
C GLY A 72 17.16 21.08 -26.00
N LEU A 73 16.68 21.75 -24.95
CA LEU A 73 16.98 23.15 -24.68
C LEU A 73 18.47 23.37 -24.39
N ALA A 74 19.08 22.48 -23.60
CA ALA A 74 20.51 22.52 -23.29
C ALA A 74 21.38 22.30 -24.54
N ALA A 75 21.03 21.31 -25.37
CA ALA A 75 21.71 21.06 -26.64
C ALA A 75 21.61 22.26 -27.60
N TYR A 76 20.42 22.86 -27.69
CA TYR A 76 20.21 24.08 -28.47
C TYR A 76 21.06 25.24 -27.94
N ALA A 77 21.03 25.49 -26.63
CA ALA A 77 21.83 26.54 -26.00
C ALA A 77 23.33 26.34 -26.25
N TYR A 78 23.82 25.11 -26.08
CA TYR A 78 25.19 24.75 -26.40
C TYR A 78 25.54 25.04 -27.85
N SER A 79 24.67 24.66 -28.81
CA SER A 79 24.90 24.90 -30.24
C SER A 79 25.00 26.40 -30.58
N VAL A 80 24.27 27.26 -29.87
CA VAL A 80 24.31 28.72 -30.03
C VAL A 80 25.59 29.29 -29.41
N LEU A 81 25.98 28.81 -28.22
CA LEU A 81 27.18 29.26 -27.53
C LEU A 81 28.48 28.81 -28.21
N ALA A 82 28.49 27.63 -28.83
CA ALA A 82 29.64 27.03 -29.49
C ALA A 82 30.01 27.72 -30.81
N ARG A 83 29.10 28.48 -31.43
CA ARG A 83 29.38 29.26 -32.64
C ARG A 83 30.36 30.39 -32.32
N ARG A 84 31.59 30.29 -32.83
CA ARG A 84 32.64 31.30 -32.67
C ARG A 84 32.51 32.40 -33.74
N GLU A 85 32.61 33.67 -33.32
CA GLU A 85 32.78 34.80 -34.24
C GLU A 85 34.27 35.00 -34.55
N THR A 86 34.61 35.16 -35.82
CA THR A 86 35.98 35.50 -36.24
C THR A 86 36.21 37.01 -36.15
N LEU A 87 37.44 37.42 -35.82
CA LEU A 87 37.81 38.84 -35.73
C LEU A 87 37.69 39.57 -37.09
N LEU A 88 37.98 38.88 -38.19
CA LEU A 88 37.75 39.38 -39.54
C LEU A 88 36.26 39.67 -39.80
N GLY A 89 35.37 38.80 -39.33
CA GLY A 89 33.92 39.01 -39.40
C GLY A 89 33.41 40.14 -38.49
N ALA A 90 34.14 40.45 -37.42
CA ALA A 90 33.91 41.63 -36.58
C ALA A 90 34.33 42.91 -37.30
N ALA A 91 35.53 42.93 -37.91
CA ALA A 91 36.04 44.07 -38.66
C ALA A 91 35.10 44.49 -39.80
N GLY A 92 34.71 43.55 -40.67
CA GLY A 92 33.81 43.85 -41.78
C GLY A 92 32.40 44.29 -41.34
N ALA A 93 31.95 43.89 -40.15
CA ALA A 93 30.66 44.36 -39.63
C ALA A 93 30.73 45.75 -39.01
N VAL A 94 31.87 46.14 -38.42
CA VAL A 94 32.10 47.52 -37.98
C VAL A 94 32.20 48.42 -39.20
N ASP A 95 32.98 48.03 -40.20
CA ASP A 95 33.16 48.83 -41.41
C ASP A 95 31.84 49.13 -42.10
N ARG A 96 30.94 48.14 -42.22
CA ARG A 96 29.59 48.35 -42.77
C ARG A 96 28.68 49.20 -41.88
N LYS A 97 28.81 49.12 -40.56
CA LYS A 97 27.88 49.78 -39.62
C LYS A 97 28.30 51.22 -39.30
N ALA A 98 29.60 51.50 -39.34
CA ALA A 98 30.18 52.83 -39.13
C ALA A 98 30.62 53.49 -40.46
N ASP A 99 30.31 52.88 -41.60
CA ASP A 99 30.61 53.38 -42.96
C ASP A 99 32.10 53.65 -43.20
N LEU A 100 32.97 52.76 -42.73
CA LEU A 100 34.43 52.92 -42.75
C LEU A 100 35.10 52.33 -44.01
N HIS A 101 34.33 51.92 -45.03
CA HIS A 101 34.86 51.51 -46.33
C HIS A 101 36.02 50.49 -46.26
N ASP A 102 35.85 49.42 -45.49
CA ASP A 102 36.82 48.33 -45.28
C ASP A 102 38.16 48.73 -44.63
N GLU A 103 38.22 49.88 -43.96
CA GLU A 103 39.44 50.39 -43.30
C GLU A 103 39.95 49.45 -42.20
N LEU A 104 39.07 48.98 -41.30
CA LEU A 104 39.45 48.08 -40.20
C LEU A 104 39.67 46.64 -40.68
N THR A 105 38.92 46.20 -41.69
CA THR A 105 39.08 44.89 -42.34
C THR A 105 40.45 44.78 -42.99
N THR A 106 40.83 45.80 -43.76
CA THR A 106 42.14 45.86 -44.43
C THR A 106 43.27 45.96 -43.41
N ALA A 107 43.10 46.75 -42.35
CA ALA A 107 44.11 46.88 -41.29
C ALA A 107 44.30 45.58 -40.49
N TYR A 108 43.23 44.84 -40.22
CA TYR A 108 43.30 43.52 -39.60
C TYR A 108 43.98 42.48 -40.51
N TRP A 109 43.69 42.50 -41.82
CA TRP A 109 44.34 41.62 -42.78
C TRP A 109 45.86 41.84 -42.82
N PHE A 110 46.33 43.10 -42.85
CA PHE A 110 47.77 43.42 -42.75
C PHE A 110 48.39 43.06 -41.40
N HIS A 111 47.59 43.04 -40.33
CA HIS A 111 48.04 42.55 -39.03
C HIS A 111 48.30 41.05 -39.05
N GLU A 112 47.37 40.26 -39.59
CA GLU A 112 47.42 38.79 -39.67
C GLU A 112 48.54 38.30 -40.60
N GLU A 113 48.73 38.95 -41.76
CA GLU A 113 49.74 38.60 -42.76
C GLU A 113 51.18 39.02 -42.34
N GLY A 114 51.33 39.78 -41.26
CA GLY A 114 52.63 40.18 -40.72
C GLY A 114 53.45 41.14 -41.61
N ARG A 115 52.85 41.74 -42.65
CA ARG A 115 53.55 42.67 -43.56
C ARG A 115 53.82 44.01 -42.88
N SER A 116 55.03 44.53 -43.06
CA SER A 116 55.45 45.86 -42.58
C SER A 116 56.20 46.60 -43.69
N ASN A 117 55.58 47.66 -44.20
CA ASN A 117 56.17 48.61 -45.15
C ASN A 117 55.72 50.02 -44.74
N ASP A 118 56.44 51.06 -45.12
CA ASP A 118 56.12 52.46 -44.75
C ASP A 118 54.66 52.84 -45.03
N TRP A 119 54.10 52.40 -46.17
CA TRP A 119 52.69 52.62 -46.51
C TRP A 119 51.72 51.83 -45.61
N VAL A 120 52.06 50.59 -45.25
CA VAL A 120 51.24 49.75 -44.35
C VAL A 120 51.19 50.35 -42.95
N ASP A 121 52.29 50.93 -42.47
CA ASP A 121 52.34 51.59 -41.16
C ASP A 121 51.50 52.88 -41.13
N VAL A 122 51.44 53.62 -42.23
CA VAL A 122 50.52 54.77 -42.37
C VAL A 122 49.05 54.32 -42.34
N GLN A 123 48.70 53.24 -43.04
CA GLN A 123 47.34 52.69 -43.03
C GLN A 123 46.94 52.15 -41.64
N LEU A 124 47.86 51.45 -40.94
CA LEU A 124 47.64 50.97 -39.58
C LEU A 124 47.45 52.13 -38.59
N ARG A 125 48.24 53.20 -38.71
CA ARG A 125 48.11 54.37 -37.86
C ARG A 125 46.77 55.09 -38.07
N ARG A 126 46.34 55.20 -39.34
CA ARG A 126 45.02 55.75 -39.68
C ARG A 126 43.90 54.91 -39.07
N ALA A 127 43.92 53.59 -39.29
CA ALA A 127 42.94 52.66 -38.74
C ALA A 127 42.94 52.64 -37.20
N ALA A 128 44.10 52.82 -36.55
CA ALA A 128 44.19 52.94 -35.10
C ALA A 128 43.58 54.25 -34.57
N GLY A 129 43.69 55.35 -35.32
CA GLY A 129 42.96 56.59 -35.05
C GLY A 129 41.44 56.40 -35.15
N THR A 130 40.98 55.81 -36.26
CA THR A 130 39.57 55.47 -36.48
C THR A 130 39.02 54.54 -35.39
N ALA A 131 39.80 53.52 -34.99
CA ALA A 131 39.42 52.61 -33.90
C ALA A 131 39.35 53.30 -32.53
N ARG A 132 40.19 54.33 -32.29
CA ARG A 132 40.17 55.12 -31.05
C ARG A 132 38.94 56.02 -30.96
N ASP A 133 38.56 56.62 -32.07
CA ASP A 133 37.43 57.55 -32.14
C ASP A 133 36.08 56.82 -32.26
N LEU A 134 36.11 55.50 -32.48
CA LEU A 134 34.93 54.66 -32.57
C LEU A 134 34.29 54.41 -31.19
N ASP A 135 33.11 54.98 -30.99
CA ASP A 135 32.25 54.63 -29.86
C ASP A 135 31.53 53.30 -30.10
N VAL A 136 32.21 52.20 -29.74
CA VAL A 136 31.69 50.83 -29.82
C VAL A 136 30.39 50.65 -29.03
N ASP A 137 30.23 51.40 -27.94
CA ASP A 137 29.11 51.24 -27.02
C ASP A 137 27.83 51.84 -27.58
N ARG A 138 27.95 53.01 -28.22
CA ARG A 138 26.85 53.64 -28.96
C ARG A 138 26.54 52.90 -30.27
N LEU A 139 27.56 52.42 -30.98
CA LEU A 139 27.38 51.69 -32.24
C LEU A 139 26.65 50.37 -32.03
N TYR A 140 26.91 49.67 -30.92
CA TYR A 140 26.24 48.43 -30.52
C TYR A 140 25.51 48.61 -29.18
N ALA A 141 24.64 49.62 -29.13
CA ALA A 141 23.72 49.79 -28.00
C ALA A 141 22.81 48.57 -27.87
N TRP A 142 22.69 48.05 -26.65
CA TRP A 142 21.81 46.93 -26.36
C TRP A 142 20.35 47.42 -26.41
N SER A 143 19.55 46.82 -27.30
CA SER A 143 18.11 47.02 -27.35
C SER A 143 17.42 45.72 -26.92
N MET A 144 16.57 45.80 -25.90
CA MET A 144 15.77 44.65 -25.45
C MET A 144 14.92 44.13 -26.62
N PRO A 145 15.10 42.88 -27.08
CA PRO A 145 14.34 42.37 -28.22
C PRO A 145 12.86 42.30 -27.85
N ARG A 146 11.95 42.62 -28.79
CA ARG A 146 10.50 42.57 -28.57
C ARG A 146 10.04 41.20 -28.03
N ARG A 147 10.75 40.13 -28.41
CA ARG A 147 10.50 38.75 -27.97
C ARG A 147 10.82 38.49 -26.50
N ALA A 148 11.62 39.32 -25.84
CA ALA A 148 11.84 39.19 -24.40
C ALA A 148 10.53 39.42 -23.62
N ARG A 149 9.67 40.34 -24.10
CA ARG A 149 8.35 40.57 -23.51
C ARG A 149 7.40 39.39 -23.73
N THR A 150 7.43 38.78 -24.91
CA THR A 150 6.62 37.57 -25.18
C THR A 150 7.12 36.38 -24.37
N ALA A 151 8.44 36.23 -24.20
CA ALA A 151 9.03 35.20 -23.34
C ALA A 151 8.56 35.36 -21.89
N ALA A 152 8.66 36.58 -21.36
CA ALA A 152 8.20 36.90 -20.02
C ALA A 152 6.70 36.65 -19.85
N GLY A 153 5.88 37.02 -20.83
CA GLY A 153 4.44 36.76 -20.81
C GLY A 153 4.09 35.26 -20.83
N LEU A 154 4.77 34.45 -21.65
CA LEU A 154 4.57 33.00 -21.69
C LEU A 154 5.07 32.31 -20.41
N LEU A 155 6.18 32.78 -19.86
CA LEU A 155 6.70 32.28 -18.57
C LEU A 155 5.73 32.62 -17.44
N ALA A 156 5.22 33.84 -17.40
CA ALA A 156 4.19 34.25 -16.45
C ALA A 156 2.92 33.40 -16.62
N LEU A 157 2.49 33.14 -17.87
CA LEU A 157 1.35 32.26 -18.14
C LEU A 157 1.58 30.85 -17.61
N LEU A 158 2.75 30.25 -17.88
CA LEU A 158 3.11 28.92 -17.38
C LEU A 158 3.09 28.89 -15.84
N LEU A 159 3.69 29.89 -15.19
CA LEU A 159 3.69 30.01 -13.73
C LEU A 159 2.26 30.17 -13.21
N THR A 160 1.43 31.02 -13.81
CA THR A 160 0.02 31.16 -13.39
C THR A 160 -0.76 29.87 -13.58
N LEU A 161 -0.51 29.09 -14.63
CA LEU A 161 -1.19 27.81 -14.85
C LEU A 161 -0.82 26.75 -13.81
N ASN A 162 0.40 26.83 -13.26
CA ASN A 162 0.93 25.84 -12.32
C ASN A 162 0.80 26.26 -10.85
N LEU A 163 0.93 27.55 -10.53
CA LEU A 163 0.84 28.08 -9.15
C LEU A 163 -0.55 28.53 -8.74
N LEU A 164 -1.43 28.95 -9.66
CA LEU A 164 -2.80 29.29 -9.26
C LEU A 164 -3.64 28.00 -9.17
N PRO A 165 -4.21 27.70 -7.99
CA PRO A 165 -5.27 26.71 -7.88
C PRO A 165 -6.53 27.25 -8.58
N LEU A 166 -6.60 27.10 -9.90
CA LEU A 166 -7.77 27.44 -10.68
C LEU A 166 -8.89 26.45 -10.34
N SER A 167 -10.02 26.93 -9.82
CA SER A 167 -11.16 26.09 -9.41
C SER A 167 -11.77 25.23 -10.54
N TRP A 168 -11.47 25.56 -11.80
CA TRP A 168 -11.93 24.85 -13.00
C TRP A 168 -11.12 23.59 -13.32
N THR A 169 -10.18 23.28 -12.45
CA THR A 169 -9.20 22.25 -12.69
C THR A 169 -9.16 21.34 -11.47
N ARG A 170 -9.48 20.06 -11.71
CA ARG A 170 -9.83 19.01 -10.74
C ARG A 170 -9.36 19.29 -9.31
N GLY A 171 -10.33 19.30 -8.37
CA GLY A 171 -10.23 19.56 -6.93
C GLY A 171 -9.13 18.76 -6.21
N TRP A 172 -7.90 19.21 -6.39
CA TRP A 172 -6.68 18.63 -5.82
C TRP A 172 -6.33 19.16 -4.43
N LEU A 173 -7.15 20.06 -3.87
CA LEU A 173 -7.06 20.43 -2.45
C LEU A 173 -7.97 19.59 -1.55
N GLU A 174 -8.86 18.78 -2.12
CA GLU A 174 -9.20 17.52 -1.46
C GLU A 174 -8.04 16.58 -1.76
N ALA A 175 -7.05 16.57 -0.87
CA ALA A 175 -6.38 15.31 -0.59
C ALA A 175 -7.54 14.37 -0.21
N ARG A 176 -8.06 13.63 -1.19
CA ARG A 176 -8.94 12.52 -0.85
C ARG A 176 -8.03 11.61 -0.04
N PRO A 177 -8.25 11.48 1.28
CA PRO A 177 -7.51 10.50 2.05
C PRO A 177 -7.57 9.17 1.28
N PRO A 178 -6.48 8.39 1.31
CA PRO A 178 -6.46 7.10 0.63
C PRO A 178 -7.73 6.34 1.02
N VAL A 179 -8.56 6.08 0.00
CA VAL A 179 -9.75 5.27 0.18
C VAL A 179 -9.24 3.86 0.41
N VAL A 180 -9.70 3.21 1.48
CA VAL A 180 -9.29 1.84 1.76
C VAL A 180 -9.84 0.96 0.64
N ALA A 181 -8.93 0.33 -0.10
CA ALA A 181 -9.30 -0.70 -1.04
C ALA A 181 -9.28 -2.04 -0.29
N PHE A 182 -10.44 -2.48 0.17
CA PHE A 182 -10.62 -3.85 0.65
C PHE A 182 -10.21 -4.83 -0.46
N THR A 183 -9.37 -5.79 -0.10
CA THR A 183 -8.95 -6.84 -1.03
C THR A 183 -10.13 -7.74 -1.40
N ASP A 184 -9.96 -8.58 -2.42
CA ASP A 184 -11.00 -9.57 -2.77
C ASP A 184 -11.25 -10.55 -1.60
N ALA A 185 -10.24 -10.82 -0.77
CA ALA A 185 -10.37 -11.65 0.43
C ALA A 185 -11.21 -10.95 1.52
N ASP A 186 -10.96 -9.67 1.76
CA ASP A 186 -11.72 -8.87 2.74
C ASP A 186 -13.19 -8.75 2.35
N GLN A 187 -13.49 -8.62 1.05
CA GLN A 187 -14.86 -8.60 0.55
C GLN A 187 -15.56 -9.94 0.73
N MET A 188 -14.85 -11.06 0.57
CA MET A 188 -15.40 -12.39 0.87
C MET A 188 -15.72 -12.53 2.36
N LEU A 189 -14.81 -12.10 3.25
CA LEU A 189 -15.05 -12.09 4.69
C LEU A 189 -16.26 -11.24 5.08
N LEU A 190 -16.39 -10.03 4.54
CA LEU A 190 -17.56 -9.16 4.77
C LEU A 190 -18.87 -9.81 4.30
N SER A 191 -18.87 -10.52 3.17
CA SER A 191 -20.05 -11.24 2.69
C SER A 191 -20.41 -12.45 3.56
N GLU A 192 -19.40 -13.12 4.12
CA GLU A 192 -19.62 -14.23 5.05
C GLU A 192 -20.18 -13.72 6.38
N ILE A 193 -19.65 -12.61 6.89
CA ILE A 193 -20.15 -11.92 8.09
C ILE A 193 -21.61 -11.48 7.90
N GLU A 194 -21.96 -10.89 6.75
CA GLU A 194 -23.34 -10.52 6.44
C GLU A 194 -24.26 -11.75 6.45
N ARG A 195 -23.82 -12.87 5.86
CA ARG A 195 -24.58 -14.12 5.85
C ARG A 195 -24.80 -14.68 7.25
N MET A 196 -23.74 -14.76 8.06
CA MET A 196 -23.81 -15.25 9.45
C MET A 196 -24.76 -14.40 10.29
N LEU A 197 -24.72 -13.08 10.10
CA LEU A 197 -25.59 -12.15 10.81
C LEU A 197 -27.06 -12.27 10.37
N ASP A 198 -27.34 -12.42 9.07
CA ASP A 198 -28.70 -12.65 8.58
C ASP A 198 -29.24 -14.02 9.07
N ASP A 199 -28.42 -15.07 9.06
CA ASP A 199 -28.79 -16.40 9.57
C ASP A 199 -29.04 -16.35 11.09
N ALA A 200 -28.23 -15.61 11.84
CA ALA A 200 -28.43 -15.39 13.28
C ALA A 200 -29.73 -14.64 13.59
N ALA A 201 -30.04 -13.59 12.83
CA ALA A 201 -31.29 -12.87 12.99
C ALA A 201 -32.50 -13.78 12.74
N LEU A 202 -32.43 -14.62 11.69
CA LEU A 202 -33.45 -15.62 11.40
C LEU A 202 -33.62 -16.65 12.52
N ALA A 203 -32.52 -17.11 13.12
CA ALA A 203 -32.53 -18.05 14.25
C ALA A 203 -33.22 -17.44 15.49
N GLN A 204 -33.01 -16.14 15.74
CA GLN A 204 -33.68 -15.40 16.81
C GLN A 204 -35.11 -14.93 16.44
N GLY A 205 -35.62 -15.27 15.26
CA GLY A 205 -36.92 -14.81 14.77
C GLY A 205 -37.02 -13.28 14.56
N THR A 206 -35.87 -12.60 14.45
CA THR A 206 -35.78 -11.15 14.24
C THR A 206 -35.25 -10.83 12.83
N GLU A 207 -35.31 -9.55 12.43
CA GLU A 207 -34.64 -9.09 11.22
C GLU A 207 -33.36 -8.35 11.58
N LEU A 208 -32.34 -8.46 10.74
CA LEU A 208 -31.10 -7.72 10.92
C LEU A 208 -31.37 -6.22 11.02
N SER A 209 -30.82 -5.58 12.06
CA SER A 209 -30.97 -4.14 12.28
C SER A 209 -30.61 -3.37 11.00
N PRO A 210 -31.43 -2.38 10.57
CA PRO A 210 -31.14 -1.58 9.40
C PRO A 210 -29.80 -0.85 9.51
N GLU A 211 -29.37 -0.51 10.73
CA GLU A 211 -28.08 0.14 10.99
C GLU A 211 -26.90 -0.81 10.69
N MET A 212 -27.04 -2.10 11.02
CA MET A 212 -26.04 -3.13 10.76
C MET A 212 -25.89 -3.38 9.26
N ARG A 213 -27.02 -3.53 8.54
CA ARG A 213 -27.05 -3.69 7.09
C ARG A 213 -26.43 -2.49 6.37
N GLU A 214 -26.72 -1.28 6.86
CA GLU A 214 -26.16 -0.06 6.28
C GLU A 214 -24.64 -0.01 6.47
N ALA A 215 -24.13 -0.31 7.66
CA ALA A 215 -22.69 -0.32 7.95
C ALA A 215 -21.94 -1.37 7.12
N LEU A 216 -22.46 -2.61 7.03
CA LEU A 216 -21.90 -3.66 6.16
C LEU A 216 -21.89 -3.24 4.68
N ALA A 217 -22.99 -2.67 4.18
CA ALA A 217 -23.09 -2.20 2.81
C ALA A 217 -22.15 -1.02 2.52
N GLN A 218 -21.85 -0.18 3.51
CA GLN A 218 -20.85 0.87 3.37
C GLN A 218 -19.44 0.29 3.26
N LEU A 219 -19.08 -0.67 4.13
CA LEU A 219 -17.79 -1.36 4.09
C LEU A 219 -17.57 -2.09 2.76
N GLN A 220 -18.56 -2.85 2.28
CA GLN A 220 -18.49 -3.57 0.99
C GLN A 220 -18.32 -2.64 -0.22
N ARG A 221 -18.80 -1.39 -0.16
CA ARG A 221 -18.63 -0.44 -1.28
C ARG A 221 -17.18 0.02 -1.44
N GLY A 222 -16.34 -0.13 -0.40
CA GLY A 222 -14.92 0.24 -0.45
C GLY A 222 -14.67 1.71 -0.82
N GLN A 223 -15.60 2.61 -0.46
CA GLN A 223 -15.51 4.05 -0.73
C GLN A 223 -15.24 4.87 0.53
N LEU A 224 -14.83 4.20 1.61
CA LEU A 224 -14.57 4.79 2.92
C LEU A 224 -13.08 5.13 3.08
N THR A 225 -12.82 6.17 3.85
CA THR A 225 -11.49 6.48 4.36
C THR A 225 -11.11 5.51 5.47
N GLU A 226 -9.83 5.40 5.84
CA GLU A 226 -9.40 4.50 6.92
C GLU A 226 -10.08 4.80 8.26
N GLU A 227 -10.19 6.08 8.61
CA GLU A 227 -10.88 6.52 9.83
C GLU A 227 -12.38 6.17 9.79
N GLU A 228 -13.04 6.38 8.65
CA GLU A 228 -14.45 6.03 8.47
C GLU A 228 -14.68 4.52 8.47
N ALA A 229 -13.79 3.74 7.84
CA ALA A 229 -13.86 2.29 7.84
C ALA A 229 -13.71 1.72 9.27
N ARG A 230 -12.75 2.24 10.05
CA ARG A 230 -12.59 1.86 11.47
C ARG A 230 -13.81 2.24 12.29
N ALA A 231 -14.37 3.44 12.09
CA ALA A 231 -15.56 3.89 12.80
C ALA A 231 -16.79 3.01 12.49
N GLU A 232 -16.98 2.60 11.24
CA GLU A 232 -18.07 1.67 10.88
C GLU A 232 -17.84 0.27 11.47
N LEU A 233 -16.60 -0.22 11.54
CA LEU A 233 -16.30 -1.51 12.20
C LEU A 233 -16.55 -1.47 13.70
N GLU A 234 -16.10 -0.42 14.38
CA GLU A 234 -16.34 -0.23 15.81
C GLU A 234 -17.84 -0.13 16.11
N LYS A 235 -18.59 0.58 15.25
CA LYS A 235 -20.05 0.62 15.33
C LYS A 235 -20.66 -0.77 15.18
N LEU A 236 -20.25 -1.55 14.17
CA LEU A 236 -20.72 -2.93 14.00
C LEU A 236 -20.41 -3.77 15.26
N GLN A 237 -19.17 -3.73 15.75
CA GLN A 237 -18.76 -4.47 16.94
C GLN A 237 -19.60 -4.10 18.16
N SER A 238 -19.84 -2.80 18.40
CA SER A 238 -20.69 -2.33 19.50
C SER A 238 -22.15 -2.81 19.41
N LEU A 239 -22.66 -3.04 18.20
CA LEU A 239 -24.00 -3.58 17.97
C LEU A 239 -24.04 -5.12 18.10
N LEU A 240 -22.88 -5.79 17.96
CA LEU A 240 -22.74 -7.24 18.13
C LEU A 240 -22.53 -7.63 19.60
N ASP A 241 -21.85 -6.79 20.39
CA ASP A 241 -21.51 -7.05 21.80
C ASP A 241 -22.73 -7.07 22.76
N GLY A 242 -23.93 -6.93 22.22
CA GLY A 242 -25.20 -6.94 22.94
C GLY A 242 -25.67 -8.33 23.34
N GLN A 243 -25.13 -8.81 24.46
CA GLN A 243 -25.74 -9.60 25.55
C GLN A 243 -26.53 -10.90 25.25
N LEU A 244 -25.81 -12.01 25.40
CA LEU A 244 -26.11 -13.13 26.30
C LEU A 244 -24.76 -13.60 26.85
N ASP A 245 -24.59 -13.65 28.18
CA ASP A 245 -23.39 -14.24 28.80
C ASP A 245 -23.49 -15.75 28.62
N LEU A 246 -23.03 -16.24 27.47
CA LEU A 246 -23.04 -17.67 27.10
C LEU A 246 -22.40 -18.54 28.19
N ALA A 247 -21.42 -17.98 28.90
CA ALA A 247 -20.78 -18.61 30.05
C ALA A 247 -21.73 -18.84 31.23
N GLU A 248 -22.63 -17.90 31.52
CA GLU A 248 -23.60 -18.03 32.61
C GLU A 248 -24.71 -19.04 32.25
N LEU A 249 -25.11 -19.09 30.96
CA LEU A 249 -25.97 -20.14 30.44
C LEU A 249 -25.31 -21.53 30.53
N GLU A 250 -24.05 -21.65 30.13
CA GLU A 250 -23.30 -22.91 30.16
C GLU A 250 -23.11 -23.44 31.60
N ASP A 251 -22.83 -22.54 32.55
CA ASP A 251 -22.76 -22.86 33.98
C ASP A 251 -24.13 -23.33 34.51
N LEU A 252 -25.22 -22.65 34.13
CA LEU A 252 -26.58 -23.04 34.48
C LEU A 252 -26.91 -24.43 33.92
N LEU A 253 -26.69 -24.67 32.63
CA LEU A 253 -26.97 -25.96 31.96
C LEU A 253 -26.17 -27.11 32.58
N THR A 254 -24.91 -26.87 32.95
CA THR A 254 -24.07 -27.85 33.65
C THR A 254 -24.64 -28.18 35.03
N SER A 255 -25.09 -27.18 35.79
CA SER A 255 -25.71 -27.40 37.10
C SER A 255 -27.05 -28.15 37.01
N MET A 256 -27.82 -27.87 35.95
CA MET A 256 -29.05 -28.58 35.63
C MET A 256 -28.76 -30.04 35.27
N ALA A 257 -27.75 -30.30 34.44
CA ALA A 257 -27.30 -31.64 34.09
C ALA A 257 -26.91 -32.47 35.33
N GLU A 258 -26.18 -31.90 36.27
CA GLU A 258 -25.77 -32.59 37.50
C GLU A 258 -26.99 -32.96 38.38
N THR A 259 -28.01 -32.10 38.42
CA THR A 259 -29.27 -32.35 39.14
C THR A 259 -30.10 -33.46 38.46
N LEU A 260 -30.15 -33.44 37.13
CA LEU A 260 -30.89 -34.38 36.30
C LEU A 260 -30.23 -35.75 36.13
N ALA A 261 -28.93 -35.88 36.41
CA ALA A 261 -28.17 -37.13 36.23
C ALA A 261 -28.78 -38.33 36.98
N SER A 262 -29.49 -38.06 38.09
CA SER A 262 -30.18 -39.09 38.86
C SER A 262 -31.56 -39.47 38.30
N ALA A 263 -32.23 -38.56 37.59
CA ALA A 263 -33.56 -38.76 37.03
C ALA A 263 -33.52 -39.33 35.61
N ASN A 264 -32.62 -38.82 34.74
CA ASN A 264 -32.37 -39.36 33.41
C ASN A 264 -30.94 -39.04 32.94
N GLU A 265 -30.14 -40.08 32.73
CA GLU A 265 -28.73 -39.97 32.27
C GLU A 265 -28.64 -39.35 30.87
N GLY A 266 -29.56 -39.69 29.95
CA GLY A 266 -29.52 -39.18 28.57
C GLY A 266 -29.83 -37.69 28.46
N LEU A 267 -30.78 -37.20 29.27
CA LEU A 267 -31.11 -35.78 29.35
C LEU A 267 -29.99 -34.98 30.03
N ALA A 268 -29.41 -35.52 31.11
CA ALA A 268 -28.27 -34.92 31.79
C ALA A 268 -27.04 -34.81 30.89
N GLU A 269 -26.73 -35.86 30.11
CA GLU A 269 -25.61 -35.84 29.16
C GLU A 269 -25.82 -34.79 28.07
N ALA A 270 -27.03 -34.70 27.49
CA ALA A 270 -27.35 -33.70 26.48
C ALA A 270 -27.20 -32.25 27.00
N LEU A 271 -27.68 -31.98 28.22
CA LEU A 271 -27.52 -30.66 28.86
C LEU A 271 -26.06 -30.37 29.22
N SER A 272 -25.30 -31.39 29.65
CA SER A 272 -23.86 -31.24 29.94
C SER A 272 -23.02 -30.97 28.69
N GLU A 273 -23.44 -31.47 27.52
CA GLU A 273 -22.82 -31.18 26.22
C GLU A 273 -23.30 -29.85 25.63
N SER A 274 -24.17 -29.11 26.34
CA SER A 274 -24.87 -27.92 25.83
C SER A 274 -25.71 -28.16 24.56
N ASP A 275 -26.07 -29.42 24.27
CA ASP A 275 -26.90 -29.79 23.12
C ASP A 275 -28.38 -29.74 23.50
N LEU A 276 -28.93 -28.52 23.48
CA LEU A 276 -30.32 -28.23 23.85
C LEU A 276 -31.33 -28.90 22.91
N ALA A 277 -31.00 -29.07 21.64
CA ALA A 277 -31.86 -29.76 20.67
C ALA A 277 -31.98 -31.25 21.02
N ARG A 278 -30.87 -31.88 21.42
CA ARG A 278 -30.88 -33.25 21.92
C ARG A 278 -31.55 -33.36 23.28
N ALA A 279 -31.39 -32.37 24.16
CA ALA A 279 -32.07 -32.34 25.46
C ALA A 279 -33.60 -32.30 25.28
N ALA A 280 -34.11 -31.47 24.37
CA ALA A 280 -35.53 -31.42 24.01
C ALA A 280 -36.05 -32.78 23.52
N GLU A 281 -35.29 -33.48 22.67
CA GLU A 281 -35.68 -34.82 22.19
C GLU A 281 -35.70 -35.86 23.33
N GLN A 282 -34.69 -35.84 24.21
CA GLN A 282 -34.64 -36.71 25.38
C GLN A 282 -35.80 -36.43 26.36
N LEU A 283 -36.23 -35.18 26.48
CA LEU A 283 -37.40 -34.77 27.25
C LEU A 283 -38.70 -35.37 26.66
N ARG A 284 -38.87 -35.31 25.34
CA ARG A 284 -40.03 -35.91 24.66
C ARG A 284 -40.06 -37.43 24.79
N GLU A 285 -38.91 -38.09 24.61
CA GLU A 285 -38.79 -39.54 24.79
C GLU A 285 -39.13 -39.94 26.23
N LEU A 286 -38.57 -39.22 27.21
CA LEU A 286 -38.85 -39.46 28.62
C LEU A 286 -40.34 -39.30 28.92
N ALA A 287 -40.99 -38.26 28.40
CA ALA A 287 -42.42 -38.03 28.58
C ALA A 287 -43.32 -39.17 28.03
N GLU A 288 -42.84 -39.97 27.07
CA GLU A 288 -43.58 -41.13 26.54
C GLU A 288 -43.35 -42.42 27.34
N THR A 289 -42.17 -42.60 27.94
CA THR A 289 -41.77 -43.87 28.59
C THR A 289 -41.68 -43.81 30.11
N MET A 290 -41.98 -42.65 30.71
CA MET A 290 -41.79 -42.38 32.15
C MET A 290 -42.55 -43.34 33.06
N THR A 291 -41.86 -43.87 34.07
CA THR A 291 -42.47 -44.58 35.21
C THR A 291 -42.87 -43.62 36.33
N ASP A 292 -43.75 -44.07 37.24
CA ASP A 292 -44.20 -43.25 38.37
C ASP A 292 -43.03 -42.83 39.29
N GLU A 293 -42.04 -43.70 39.50
CA GLU A 293 -40.84 -43.39 40.28
C GLU A 293 -39.90 -42.38 39.60
N GLU A 294 -39.79 -42.42 38.27
CA GLU A 294 -39.01 -41.45 37.49
C GLU A 294 -39.70 -40.09 37.46
N ARG A 295 -41.04 -40.07 37.44
CA ARG A 295 -41.85 -38.85 37.52
C ARG A 295 -41.60 -38.06 38.81
N GLU A 296 -41.56 -38.74 39.96
CA GLU A 296 -41.33 -38.09 41.26
C GLU A 296 -39.90 -37.53 41.38
N GLN A 297 -38.91 -38.25 40.83
CA GLN A 297 -37.51 -37.78 40.80
C GLN A 297 -37.32 -36.59 39.88
N LEU A 298 -37.95 -36.65 38.70
CA LEU A 298 -37.90 -35.58 37.71
C LEU A 298 -38.63 -34.33 38.18
N GLN A 299 -39.78 -34.48 38.85
CA GLN A 299 -40.48 -33.37 39.50
C GLN A 299 -39.58 -32.63 40.49
N ALA A 300 -38.93 -33.36 41.41
CA ALA A 300 -38.03 -32.76 42.40
C ALA A 300 -36.81 -32.10 41.75
N ALA A 301 -36.28 -32.69 40.67
CA ALA A 301 -35.20 -32.10 39.90
C ALA A 301 -35.65 -30.80 39.20
N LEU A 302 -36.81 -30.79 38.54
CA LEU A 302 -37.38 -29.62 37.87
C LEU A 302 -37.64 -28.46 38.84
N GLU A 303 -38.20 -28.75 40.02
CA GLU A 303 -38.44 -27.74 41.06
C GLU A 303 -37.12 -27.11 41.56
N GLN A 304 -36.10 -27.93 41.79
CA GLN A 304 -34.77 -27.44 42.17
C GLN A 304 -34.12 -26.60 41.05
N MET A 305 -34.30 -26.97 39.79
CA MET A 305 -33.77 -26.22 38.65
C MET A 305 -34.51 -24.91 38.44
N ALA A 306 -35.83 -24.86 38.65
CA ALA A 306 -36.61 -23.62 38.59
C ALA A 306 -36.08 -22.60 39.63
N GLU A 307 -35.81 -23.04 40.87
CA GLU A 307 -35.19 -22.18 41.89
C GLU A 307 -33.80 -21.67 41.51
N GLN A 308 -33.02 -22.46 40.76
CA GLN A 308 -31.69 -22.06 40.29
C GLN A 308 -31.75 -21.11 39.09
N ALA A 309 -32.71 -21.31 38.18
CA ALA A 309 -32.91 -20.52 36.98
C ALA A 309 -33.58 -19.16 37.27
N GLU A 310 -34.33 -19.01 38.37
CA GLU A 310 -35.05 -17.77 38.74
C GLU A 310 -34.12 -16.53 38.80
N GLY A 311 -32.83 -16.73 39.07
CA GLY A 311 -31.84 -15.66 39.14
C GLY A 311 -31.24 -15.22 37.79
N SER A 312 -31.32 -16.05 36.75
CA SER A 312 -30.62 -15.85 35.46
C SER A 312 -31.54 -15.91 34.24
N MET A 313 -32.55 -16.78 34.25
CA MET A 313 -33.54 -16.95 33.17
C MET A 313 -34.94 -17.11 33.76
N GLU A 314 -35.63 -15.99 33.95
CA GLU A 314 -36.98 -15.94 34.52
C GLU A 314 -37.99 -16.76 33.71
N ASP A 315 -37.94 -16.67 32.38
CA ASP A 315 -38.82 -17.43 31.48
C ASP A 315 -38.61 -18.95 31.69
N LEU A 316 -37.36 -19.43 31.51
CA LEU A 316 -37.03 -20.85 31.72
C LEU A 316 -37.40 -21.34 33.12
N ALA A 317 -37.24 -20.51 34.16
CA ALA A 317 -37.63 -20.85 35.52
C ALA A 317 -39.15 -21.03 35.67
N GLU A 318 -39.95 -20.18 35.04
CA GLU A 318 -41.42 -20.29 35.00
C GLU A 318 -41.83 -21.60 34.31
N GLU A 319 -41.28 -21.90 33.13
CA GLU A 319 -41.58 -23.15 32.42
C GLU A 319 -41.14 -24.41 33.19
N LEU A 320 -39.99 -24.36 33.88
CA LEU A 320 -39.52 -25.46 34.73
C LEU A 320 -40.43 -25.68 35.94
N ALA A 321 -40.91 -24.60 36.58
CA ALA A 321 -41.82 -24.67 37.71
C ALA A 321 -43.20 -25.21 37.29
N ASP A 322 -43.74 -24.73 36.17
CA ASP A 322 -45.00 -25.19 35.61
C ASP A 322 -44.93 -26.69 35.24
N ALA A 323 -43.81 -27.12 34.63
CA ALA A 323 -43.58 -28.53 34.36
C ALA A 323 -43.53 -29.38 35.65
N ALA A 324 -42.85 -28.91 36.69
CA ALA A 324 -42.81 -29.59 37.98
C ALA A 324 -44.21 -29.72 38.64
N GLU A 325 -45.02 -28.65 38.60
CA GLU A 325 -46.39 -28.66 39.16
C GLU A 325 -47.30 -29.64 38.40
N GLN A 326 -47.25 -29.62 37.06
CA GLN A 326 -48.05 -30.52 36.22
C GLN A 326 -47.62 -31.98 36.36
N LEU A 327 -46.34 -32.25 36.65
CA LEU A 327 -45.87 -33.60 36.99
C LEU A 327 -46.39 -34.07 38.36
N ALA A 328 -46.58 -33.16 39.31
CA ALA A 328 -47.05 -33.47 40.66
C ALA A 328 -48.57 -33.70 40.71
N GLU A 329 -49.35 -32.79 40.12
CA GLU A 329 -50.82 -32.76 40.24
C GLU A 329 -51.56 -33.31 39.02
N GLY A 330 -50.92 -33.32 37.85
CA GLY A 330 -51.56 -33.61 36.57
C GLY A 330 -51.73 -35.10 36.25
N ASP A 331 -52.72 -35.39 35.41
CA ASP A 331 -52.86 -36.68 34.74
C ASP A 331 -51.73 -36.89 33.71
N GLU A 332 -51.51 -38.13 33.26
CA GLU A 332 -50.44 -38.51 32.31
C GLU A 332 -50.44 -37.71 30.99
N THR A 333 -51.56 -37.07 30.66
CA THR A 333 -51.70 -36.18 29.48
C THR A 333 -51.22 -34.76 29.77
N GLU A 334 -51.47 -34.24 30.96
CA GLU A 334 -51.07 -32.89 31.39
C GLU A 334 -49.56 -32.83 31.63
N ALA A 335 -49.00 -33.87 32.27
CA ALA A 335 -47.55 -34.02 32.40
C ALA A 335 -46.83 -34.09 31.04
N ARG A 336 -47.41 -34.80 30.07
CA ARG A 336 -46.86 -34.86 28.69
C ARG A 336 -46.92 -33.51 27.99
N GLN A 337 -47.99 -32.76 28.18
CA GLN A 337 -48.12 -31.43 27.59
C GLN A 337 -47.09 -30.46 28.17
N ALA A 338 -46.92 -30.46 29.50
CA ALA A 338 -45.94 -29.60 30.15
C ALA A 338 -44.49 -29.92 29.74
N MET A 339 -44.17 -31.20 29.55
CA MET A 339 -42.87 -31.62 29.01
C MET A 339 -42.66 -31.21 27.56
N GLU A 340 -43.70 -31.23 26.74
CA GLU A 340 -43.63 -30.77 25.35
C GLU A 340 -43.42 -29.25 25.29
N GLU A 341 -44.05 -28.50 26.19
CA GLU A 341 -43.85 -27.04 26.33
C GLU A 341 -42.41 -26.74 26.78
N LEU A 342 -41.88 -27.47 27.78
CA LEU A 342 -40.48 -27.35 28.20
C LEU A 342 -39.49 -27.74 27.08
N ALA A 343 -39.78 -28.79 26.31
CA ALA A 343 -38.96 -29.19 25.17
C ALA A 343 -38.95 -28.12 24.07
N GLN A 344 -40.08 -27.45 23.83
CA GLN A 344 -40.16 -26.31 22.90
C GLN A 344 -39.35 -25.12 23.41
N GLN A 345 -39.38 -24.84 24.71
CA GLN A 345 -38.57 -23.78 25.32
C GLN A 345 -37.06 -24.06 25.17
N LEU A 346 -36.62 -25.30 25.39
CA LEU A 346 -35.22 -25.70 25.15
C LEU A 346 -34.83 -25.59 23.67
N GLU A 347 -35.73 -25.94 22.76
CA GLU A 347 -35.49 -25.81 21.31
C GLU A 347 -35.42 -24.34 20.86
N GLN A 348 -36.22 -23.46 21.47
CA GLN A 348 -36.10 -22.02 21.27
C GLN A 348 -34.76 -21.50 21.80
N LEU A 349 -34.37 -21.90 23.01
CA LEU A 349 -33.08 -21.57 23.59
C LEU A 349 -31.90 -22.10 22.75
N ALA A 350 -32.06 -23.27 22.11
CA ALA A 350 -31.08 -23.82 21.16
C ALA A 350 -30.92 -22.94 19.92
N GLN A 351 -32.04 -22.43 19.38
CA GLN A 351 -32.01 -21.52 18.22
C GLN A 351 -31.39 -20.17 18.59
N GLU A 352 -31.69 -19.66 19.78
CA GLU A 352 -31.06 -18.46 20.34
C GLU A 352 -29.55 -18.68 20.54
N GLN A 353 -29.13 -19.77 21.17
CA GLN A 353 -27.70 -20.10 21.34
C GLN A 353 -26.96 -20.17 20.00
N GLN A 354 -27.54 -20.82 18.99
CA GLN A 354 -26.95 -20.90 17.64
C GLN A 354 -26.85 -19.52 16.97
N GLY A 355 -27.85 -18.66 17.17
CA GLY A 355 -27.81 -17.25 16.76
C GLY A 355 -26.61 -16.51 17.34
N GLU A 356 -26.36 -16.74 18.62
CA GLU A 356 -25.35 -16.03 19.39
C GLU A 356 -23.94 -16.53 19.03
N GLU A 357 -23.76 -17.82 18.81
CA GLU A 357 -22.51 -18.38 18.25
C GLU A 357 -22.18 -17.78 16.88
N MET A 358 -23.18 -17.65 15.99
CA MET A 358 -22.99 -17.02 14.69
C MET A 358 -22.64 -15.54 14.82
N ARG A 359 -23.22 -14.82 15.78
CA ARG A 359 -22.85 -13.43 16.09
C ARG A 359 -21.43 -13.33 16.63
N GLN A 360 -21.00 -14.24 17.49
CA GLN A 360 -19.61 -14.29 17.98
C GLN A 360 -18.62 -14.59 16.84
N ALA A 361 -18.94 -15.53 15.95
CA ALA A 361 -18.13 -15.83 14.77
C ALA A 361 -18.06 -14.61 13.82
N ALA A 362 -19.17 -13.88 13.64
CA ALA A 362 -19.20 -12.62 12.92
C ALA A 362 -18.32 -11.54 13.59
N ALA A 363 -18.36 -11.43 14.91
CA ALA A 363 -17.53 -10.49 15.67
C ALA A 363 -16.02 -10.79 15.51
N GLN A 364 -15.63 -12.06 15.59
CA GLN A 364 -14.24 -12.49 15.33
C GLN A 364 -13.80 -12.17 13.89
N GLY A 365 -14.71 -12.33 12.91
CA GLY A 365 -14.45 -11.93 11.53
C GLY A 365 -14.25 -10.41 11.37
N LEU A 366 -15.02 -9.60 12.09
CA LEU A 366 -14.85 -8.13 12.12
C LEU A 366 -13.52 -7.73 12.77
N GLU A 367 -13.09 -8.41 13.83
CA GLU A 367 -11.80 -8.18 14.48
C GLU A 367 -10.62 -8.49 13.54
N GLN A 368 -10.69 -9.60 12.79
CA GLN A 368 -9.68 -9.91 11.76
C GLN A 368 -9.60 -8.80 10.70
N LEU A 369 -10.75 -8.25 10.29
CA LEU A 369 -10.79 -7.16 9.32
C LEU A 369 -10.17 -5.87 9.91
N GLN A 370 -10.44 -5.58 11.18
CA GLN A 370 -9.86 -4.45 11.90
C GLN A 370 -8.33 -4.59 12.03
N GLN A 371 -7.83 -5.81 12.27
CA GLN A 371 -6.40 -6.08 12.32
C GLN A 371 -5.75 -5.89 10.95
N ALA A 372 -6.38 -6.40 9.87
CA ALA A 372 -5.91 -6.20 8.50
C ALA A 372 -5.88 -4.73 8.06
N LEU A 373 -6.79 -3.90 8.61
CA LEU A 373 -6.82 -2.45 8.43
C LEU A 373 -5.77 -1.70 9.26
N SER A 374 -5.31 -2.29 10.36
CA SER A 374 -4.34 -1.68 11.28
C SER A 374 -2.90 -1.96 10.87
N ASP A 375 -2.66 -3.07 10.15
CA ASP A 375 -1.36 -3.42 9.60
C ASP A 375 -1.06 -2.57 8.35
N ASP A 376 -0.12 -1.64 8.51
CA ASP A 376 0.40 -0.81 7.44
C ASP A 376 0.87 -1.70 6.26
N PRO A 377 0.38 -1.52 5.01
CA PRO A 377 0.76 -2.37 3.89
C PRO A 377 2.26 -2.33 3.54
N GLU A 378 3.03 -1.41 4.14
CA GLU A 378 4.49 -1.42 4.08
C GLU A 378 5.15 -2.53 4.94
N GLN A 379 4.49 -3.09 5.96
CA GLN A 379 5.05 -4.20 6.76
C GLN A 379 4.76 -5.59 6.18
N LEU A 380 3.66 -5.76 5.45
CA LEU A 380 3.32 -7.05 4.81
C LEU A 380 4.27 -7.41 3.65
N GLN A 381 4.83 -6.42 2.94
CA GLN A 381 5.87 -6.68 1.93
C GLN A 381 7.21 -7.14 2.53
N ALA A 382 7.50 -6.86 3.80
CA ALA A 382 8.69 -7.36 4.49
C ALA A 382 8.49 -8.78 5.07
N ALA A 383 7.23 -9.16 5.35
CA ALA A 383 6.90 -10.48 5.88
C ALA A 383 6.81 -11.58 4.79
N GLU A 384 6.35 -11.24 3.57
CA GLU A 384 6.27 -12.22 2.47
C GLU A 384 7.62 -12.57 1.84
N GLU A 385 8.64 -11.71 1.93
CA GLU A 385 9.98 -12.00 1.37
C GLU A 385 10.86 -12.87 2.28
N THR A 386 10.42 -13.15 3.52
CA THR A 386 11.15 -14.02 4.46
C THR A 386 10.55 -15.44 4.56
N ALA A 387 9.38 -15.69 3.96
CA ALA A 387 8.68 -16.99 4.04
C ALA A 387 8.81 -17.87 2.78
N SER A 388 9.44 -17.39 1.70
CA SER A 388 9.65 -18.16 0.46
C SER A 388 11.14 -18.35 0.16
N GLY A 389 11.86 -19.00 1.07
CA GLY A 389 13.26 -19.41 0.92
C GLY A 389 13.49 -20.85 1.37
N ASP A 390 13.38 -21.79 0.42
CA ASP A 390 14.04 -23.10 0.37
C ASP A 390 14.07 -23.97 1.66
N GLN A 391 13.00 -24.77 1.85
CA GLN A 391 13.11 -26.02 2.61
C GLN A 391 13.30 -27.18 1.63
N SER A 392 14.56 -27.47 1.29
CA SER A 392 14.99 -28.73 0.66
C SER A 392 16.46 -29.02 0.95
N ALA A 393 16.79 -29.36 2.20
CA ALA A 393 17.86 -30.32 2.49
C ALA A 393 17.86 -30.73 3.96
N ALA A 394 17.63 -32.02 4.16
CA ALA A 394 17.74 -32.73 5.42
C ALA A 394 19.07 -32.44 6.16
N GLY A 395 18.95 -32.13 7.45
CA GLY A 395 20.04 -32.33 8.40
C GLY A 395 20.23 -33.82 8.67
N MET A 396 21.48 -34.28 8.62
CA MET A 396 21.96 -35.39 9.44
C MET A 396 23.39 -35.06 9.91
N PRO A 397 23.77 -35.48 11.12
CA PRO A 397 24.69 -34.76 11.99
C PRO A 397 26.16 -35.05 11.71
N GLN A 398 26.99 -34.09 12.10
CA GLN A 398 28.44 -34.14 12.09
C GLN A 398 28.97 -35.01 13.25
N PRO A 399 29.81 -36.03 13.00
CA PRO A 399 30.61 -36.67 14.05
C PRO A 399 31.99 -35.97 14.17
N GLY A 400 32.48 -35.86 15.41
CA GLY A 400 33.77 -35.26 15.75
C GLY A 400 35.00 -36.02 15.21
N PRO A 401 36.20 -35.42 15.32
CA PRO A 401 37.33 -35.72 14.46
C PRO A 401 38.18 -36.89 14.96
N MET A 402 38.66 -37.77 14.06
CA MET A 402 39.83 -38.60 14.33
C MET A 402 40.57 -39.04 13.04
N ASN A 403 41.80 -38.55 12.93
CA ASN A 403 43.01 -38.98 12.21
C ASN A 403 42.93 -39.91 10.98
N GLN A 404 43.54 -39.42 9.90
CA GLN A 404 44.16 -40.20 8.83
C GLN A 404 45.48 -40.83 9.33
N ASP A 405 45.60 -42.15 9.24
CA ASP A 405 46.81 -42.85 8.76
C ASP A 405 46.55 -44.37 8.77
N ALA A 406 46.42 -44.96 7.59
CA ALA A 406 47.04 -46.24 7.20
C ALA A 406 46.36 -46.82 5.94
N MET A 407 47.18 -46.97 4.90
CA MET A 407 46.90 -47.73 3.68
C MET A 407 46.76 -49.23 3.97
N SER A 408 45.89 -49.92 3.22
CA SER A 408 46.28 -51.11 2.44
C SER A 408 45.14 -51.64 1.56
N MET A 409 45.55 -52.16 0.40
CA MET A 409 44.77 -52.87 -0.60
C MET A 409 44.05 -54.10 -0.02
N GLU A 410 42.96 -54.55 -0.65
CA GLU A 410 42.97 -55.65 -1.63
C GLU A 410 41.53 -56.09 -1.96
N ALA A 411 41.37 -56.60 -3.17
CA ALA A 411 40.13 -56.96 -3.85
C ALA A 411 39.49 -58.27 -3.36
N GLY A 412 38.19 -58.42 -3.66
CA GLY A 412 37.48 -59.71 -3.73
C GLY A 412 35.95 -59.49 -3.67
N GLU A 413 35.23 -59.52 -4.80
CA GLU A 413 34.53 -60.70 -5.35
C GLU A 413 33.12 -60.84 -4.73
N ALA A 414 32.03 -60.48 -5.40
CA ALA A 414 31.10 -61.31 -6.22
C ALA A 414 29.68 -60.83 -5.83
N GLY A 415 28.63 -60.73 -6.65
CA GLY A 415 28.37 -61.07 -8.04
C GLY A 415 26.98 -60.55 -8.44
N SER A 416 26.80 -60.31 -9.75
CA SER A 416 25.69 -60.77 -10.63
C SER A 416 24.22 -60.59 -10.16
N GLN A 417 23.24 -60.17 -10.97
CA GLN A 417 23.09 -59.97 -12.41
C GLN A 417 21.64 -59.46 -12.65
N SER A 418 21.42 -58.70 -13.74
CA SER A 418 20.17 -58.54 -14.55
C SER A 418 18.90 -57.96 -13.88
N ALA A 419 18.30 -56.83 -14.28
CA ALA A 419 17.78 -56.31 -15.57
C ALA A 419 16.37 -56.84 -15.96
N GLU A 420 15.39 -55.91 -16.09
CA GLU A 420 14.15 -55.85 -16.93
C GLU A 420 13.11 -54.97 -16.18
N GLN A 421 12.75 -53.74 -16.55
CA GLN A 421 11.95 -53.20 -17.68
C GLN A 421 10.47 -53.67 -17.75
N GLY A 422 9.50 -52.75 -17.62
CA GLY A 422 8.13 -52.95 -18.16
C GLY A 422 6.91 -52.42 -17.36
N GLN A 423 6.61 -51.13 -17.48
CA GLN A 423 5.33 -50.45 -17.81
C GLN A 423 3.91 -51.08 -17.56
N GLY A 424 2.98 -50.24 -17.06
CA GLY A 424 1.49 -50.29 -17.19
C GLY A 424 0.76 -50.85 -15.95
N ASP A 425 -0.43 -50.45 -15.49
CA ASP A 425 -1.50 -49.54 -15.91
C ASP A 425 -2.46 -49.35 -14.70
N LEU A 426 -3.32 -48.34 -14.79
CA LEU A 426 -4.35 -47.83 -13.86
C LEU A 426 -5.33 -48.88 -13.31
N SER A 427 -5.75 -48.70 -12.05
CA SER A 427 -7.14 -48.90 -11.56
C SER A 427 -7.28 -48.44 -10.11
N ALA A 428 -8.23 -47.53 -9.85
CA ALA A 428 -8.80 -47.32 -8.51
C ALA A 428 -9.68 -48.53 -8.14
N PRO A 429 -9.85 -48.84 -6.84
CA PRO A 429 -11.11 -48.45 -6.19
C PRO A 429 -11.03 -48.18 -4.66
N GLY A 430 -11.91 -47.29 -4.20
CA GLY A 430 -12.88 -47.55 -3.12
C GLY A 430 -12.41 -47.86 -1.68
N ALA A 431 -12.78 -46.94 -0.80
CA ALA A 431 -13.33 -47.14 0.56
C ALA A 431 -12.51 -47.92 1.61
N GLY A 432 -12.21 -47.20 2.69
CA GLY A 432 -11.80 -47.75 3.98
C GLY A 432 -10.31 -47.70 4.20
N ASP A 433 -9.83 -46.61 4.81
CA ASP A 433 -8.86 -46.73 5.90
C ASP A 433 -8.83 -45.45 6.73
N GLU A 434 -8.86 -45.68 8.03
CA GLU A 434 -8.83 -44.77 9.17
C GLU A 434 -7.55 -43.92 9.12
N ILE A 435 -7.67 -42.59 9.16
CA ILE A 435 -6.49 -41.72 9.34
C ILE A 435 -6.18 -41.69 10.83
N GLU A 436 -5.16 -42.46 11.24
CA GLU A 436 -4.59 -42.43 12.58
C GLU A 436 -3.88 -41.08 12.80
N TYR A 437 -4.52 -40.17 13.53
CA TYR A 437 -3.90 -38.94 13.99
C TYR A 437 -2.88 -39.26 15.10
N GLY A 438 -1.60 -38.95 14.86
CA GLY A 438 -0.56 -39.04 15.86
C GLY A 438 -0.82 -38.10 17.04
N THR A 439 -0.49 -38.55 18.25
CA THR A 439 -0.69 -37.81 19.51
C THR A 439 0.01 -36.46 19.51
N PRO A 440 -0.63 -35.38 20.02
CA PRO A 440 -0.01 -34.06 20.12
C PRO A 440 1.12 -34.07 21.17
N THR A 441 2.32 -33.64 20.78
CA THR A 441 3.41 -33.36 21.71
C THR A 441 3.16 -31.99 22.37
N GLY A 442 2.87 -31.99 23.67
CA GLY A 442 2.85 -30.77 24.48
C GLY A 442 4.25 -30.16 24.59
N LEU A 443 4.38 -28.87 24.26
CA LEU A 443 5.62 -28.12 24.43
C LEU A 443 5.57 -27.40 25.77
N GLU A 444 6.28 -27.93 26.76
CA GLU A 444 6.42 -27.34 28.08
C GLU A 444 7.58 -26.33 28.05
N VAL A 445 7.25 -25.04 27.96
CA VAL A 445 8.22 -23.95 28.00
C VAL A 445 8.05 -23.18 29.31
N GLU A 446 8.97 -23.43 30.23
CA GLU A 446 9.13 -22.67 31.47
C GLU A 446 9.75 -21.30 31.12
N LEU A 447 8.94 -20.23 31.17
CA LEU A 447 9.41 -18.86 30.96
C LEU A 447 10.23 -18.40 32.17
N GLN A 448 11.51 -18.10 31.97
CA GLN A 448 12.32 -17.39 32.96
C GLN A 448 12.04 -15.88 32.86
N PRO A 449 11.57 -15.22 33.95
CA PRO A 449 11.37 -13.78 33.94
C PRO A 449 12.71 -13.06 34.06
N GLU A 450 13.07 -12.29 33.03
CA GLU A 450 14.21 -11.37 33.08
C GLU A 450 13.73 -10.02 33.65
N LEU A 451 14.24 -9.66 34.83
CA LEU A 451 13.93 -8.40 35.51
C LEU A 451 14.56 -7.22 34.76
N MET A 452 13.73 -6.33 34.18
CA MET A 452 14.16 -5.00 33.77
C MET A 452 14.18 -4.06 34.98
N GLU A 453 15.34 -3.44 35.21
CA GLU A 453 15.58 -2.47 36.27
C GLU A 453 14.93 -1.12 35.88
N LEU A 454 13.74 -0.85 36.41
CA LEU A 454 13.09 0.46 36.30
C LEU A 454 13.83 1.48 37.17
N GLY A 455 14.38 2.51 36.54
CA GLY A 455 14.99 3.65 37.20
C GLY A 455 13.99 4.37 38.12
N GLU A 456 14.49 4.75 39.31
CA GLU A 456 13.72 5.35 40.40
C GLU A 456 12.97 6.63 39.98
N PRO A 457 11.69 6.80 40.35
CA PRO A 457 11.01 8.08 40.25
C PRO A 457 11.40 8.99 41.43
N PRO A 458 11.63 10.30 41.20
CA PRO A 458 11.87 11.23 42.30
C PRO A 458 10.61 11.42 43.15
N GLN A 459 10.78 11.25 44.46
CA GLN A 459 9.79 11.56 45.50
C GLN A 459 9.83 13.05 45.89
N ASP A 460 8.73 13.50 46.51
CA ASP A 460 8.49 14.74 47.27
C ASP A 460 7.88 15.96 46.53
N GLU A 461 6.55 16.07 46.49
CA GLU A 461 5.71 16.76 47.50
C GLU A 461 4.22 16.81 47.08
N PRO A 462 3.27 16.99 48.03
CA PRO A 462 1.86 16.64 47.85
C PRO A 462 0.94 17.85 47.60
N GLY A 463 -0.21 17.60 46.96
CA GLY A 463 -1.46 18.29 47.29
C GLY A 463 -2.02 19.27 46.26
N GLU A 464 -3.27 18.95 45.90
CA GLU A 464 -4.38 19.85 45.53
C GLU A 464 -4.53 20.30 44.07
N GLN A 465 -5.63 19.77 43.50
CA GLN A 465 -6.65 20.45 42.71
C GLN A 465 -6.17 21.36 41.57
N LEU A 466 -6.55 21.00 40.35
CA LEU A 466 -7.15 21.93 39.38
C LEU A 466 -7.88 21.14 38.30
N LEU A 467 -9.19 21.01 38.49
CA LEU A 467 -10.17 20.82 37.42
C LEU A 467 -10.14 22.03 36.47
N ASP A 468 -10.53 21.75 35.22
CA ASP A 468 -11.01 22.68 34.18
C ASP A 468 -10.04 23.67 33.56
N GLN A 469 -9.35 23.24 32.48
CA GLN A 469 -9.06 24.11 31.33
C GLN A 469 -9.23 23.33 30.01
N PRO A 470 -9.96 23.86 29.00
CA PRO A 470 -10.00 23.29 27.66
C PRO A 470 -8.62 23.41 27.01
N SER A 471 -8.19 22.35 26.32
CA SER A 471 -6.94 22.26 25.60
C SER A 471 -6.77 23.44 24.63
N GLN A 472 -5.78 24.28 24.91
CA GLN A 472 -5.27 25.22 23.93
C GLN A 472 -4.46 24.42 22.91
N ALA A 473 -4.77 24.62 21.64
CA ALA A 473 -3.98 24.11 20.54
C ALA A 473 -2.56 24.69 20.59
N GLU A 474 -1.61 23.89 21.08
CA GLU A 474 -0.19 24.15 20.87
C GLU A 474 0.23 23.55 19.52
N GLU A 475 0.54 24.43 18.55
CA GLU A 475 1.24 24.05 17.32
C GLU A 475 2.67 23.60 17.69
N SER A 476 2.87 22.29 17.80
CA SER A 476 4.19 21.68 17.85
C SER A 476 4.93 21.92 16.54
N THR A 477 5.88 22.87 16.56
CA THR A 477 6.83 23.08 15.46
C THR A 477 7.96 22.07 15.60
N ILE A 478 7.84 20.90 14.97
CA ILE A 478 8.96 19.99 14.80
C ILE A 478 9.79 20.46 13.60
N ALA A 479 11.01 20.90 13.87
CA ALA A 479 12.00 21.22 12.85
C ALA A 479 12.58 19.91 12.28
N TYR A 480 12.28 19.62 11.01
CA TYR A 480 12.90 18.51 10.29
C TYR A 480 14.33 18.88 9.90
N GLU A 481 15.30 18.14 10.43
CA GLU A 481 16.68 18.13 9.94
C GLU A 481 16.81 16.99 8.91
N GLN A 482 17.11 17.35 7.66
CA GLN A 482 17.42 16.36 6.62
C GLN A 482 18.80 15.76 6.88
N VAL A 483 18.82 14.50 7.28
CA VAL A 483 20.04 13.69 7.26
C VAL A 483 20.19 13.13 5.84
N GLU A 484 21.20 13.58 5.11
CA GLU A 484 21.57 13.01 3.81
C GLU A 484 22.09 11.57 3.99
N PRO A 485 21.53 10.58 3.27
CA PRO A 485 22.15 9.26 3.20
C PRO A 485 23.34 9.28 2.24
N ASP A 486 24.52 8.95 2.77
CA ASP A 486 25.73 8.66 2.00
C ASP A 486 25.55 7.31 1.27
N LEU A 487 24.83 7.32 0.14
CA LEU A 487 24.72 6.16 -0.74
C LEU A 487 25.74 6.27 -1.87
N THR A 488 26.85 5.59 -1.65
CA THR A 488 27.90 5.38 -2.63
C THR A 488 27.37 4.48 -3.74
N TYR A 489 27.33 4.98 -4.98
CA TYR A 489 27.08 4.18 -6.18
C TYR A 489 28.17 3.13 -6.35
N GLY A 490 27.81 1.85 -6.24
CA GLY A 490 28.62 0.72 -6.67
C GLY A 490 27.74 -0.31 -7.37
N GLU A 491 28.00 -0.51 -8.67
CA GLU A 491 27.60 -1.67 -9.51
C GLU A 491 26.08 -1.85 -9.73
N ALA A 492 25.45 -1.55 -10.87
CA ALA A 492 25.85 -1.56 -12.28
C ALA A 492 26.41 -2.91 -12.77
N ASP A 493 25.82 -4.03 -12.38
CA ASP A 493 25.87 -5.27 -13.17
C ASP A 493 24.73 -6.24 -12.81
N ALA A 494 23.66 -6.24 -13.61
CA ALA A 494 22.71 -7.36 -13.81
C ALA A 494 21.59 -6.93 -14.78
N LEU A 495 21.96 -6.55 -16.00
CA LEU A 495 21.03 -6.59 -17.13
C LEU A 495 21.05 -8.02 -17.68
N ASP A 496 20.25 -8.90 -17.09
CA ASP A 496 19.95 -10.21 -17.69
C ASP A 496 18.65 -10.07 -18.50
N PRO A 497 18.68 -10.27 -19.83
CA PRO A 497 17.47 -10.38 -20.63
C PRO A 497 16.86 -11.77 -20.44
N ASP A 498 15.53 -11.84 -20.38
CA ASP A 498 14.73 -13.07 -20.37
C ASP A 498 14.53 -13.76 -19.01
N THR A 499 13.60 -13.24 -18.21
CA THR A 499 12.70 -14.11 -17.42
C THR A 499 11.34 -13.45 -17.31
N ILE A 500 10.35 -13.97 -18.05
CA ILE A 500 8.94 -13.66 -17.79
C ILE A 500 8.61 -14.19 -16.39
N PRO A 501 8.15 -13.36 -15.42
CA PRO A 501 7.78 -13.85 -14.09
C PRO A 501 6.71 -14.94 -14.21
N LEU A 502 6.80 -15.98 -13.38
CA LEU A 502 5.91 -17.15 -13.44
C LEU A 502 4.41 -16.78 -13.45
N SER A 503 4.04 -15.70 -12.76
CA SER A 503 2.68 -15.13 -12.72
C SER A 503 2.14 -14.70 -14.09
N TYR A 504 3.00 -14.33 -15.02
CA TYR A 504 2.58 -13.88 -16.36
C TYR A 504 2.51 -15.00 -17.40
N ARG A 505 3.02 -16.21 -17.12
CA ARG A 505 2.96 -17.33 -18.08
C ARG A 505 1.53 -17.75 -18.37
N ASP A 506 0.67 -17.81 -17.36
CA ASP A 506 -0.73 -18.20 -17.56
C ASP A 506 -1.54 -17.11 -18.25
N LEU A 507 -1.24 -15.84 -18.00
CA LEU A 507 -1.90 -14.72 -18.66
C LEU A 507 -1.52 -14.63 -20.15
N VAL A 508 -0.25 -14.87 -20.46
CA VAL A 508 0.25 -14.94 -21.84
C VAL A 508 -0.31 -16.17 -22.56
N LYS A 509 -0.41 -17.32 -21.88
CA LYS A 509 -0.98 -18.56 -22.44
C LYS A 509 -2.49 -18.39 -22.75
N ARG A 510 -3.26 -17.75 -21.86
CA ARG A 510 -4.67 -17.41 -22.11
C ARG A 510 -4.84 -16.41 -23.24
N TYR A 511 -3.98 -15.40 -23.34
CA TYR A 511 -4.02 -14.42 -24.42
C TYR A 511 -3.77 -15.06 -25.79
N PHE A 512 -2.78 -15.94 -25.93
CA PHE A 512 -2.51 -16.61 -27.20
C PHE A 512 -3.50 -17.74 -27.52
N GLN A 513 -4.13 -18.36 -26.51
CA GLN A 513 -5.26 -19.27 -26.74
C GLN A 513 -6.53 -18.53 -27.18
N ALA A 514 -6.75 -17.30 -26.71
CA ALA A 514 -7.87 -16.45 -27.14
C ALA A 514 -7.66 -15.84 -28.54
N VAL A 515 -6.41 -15.66 -28.97
CA VAL A 515 -6.04 -14.99 -30.25
C VAL A 515 -5.54 -15.98 -31.32
N GLY A 516 -5.35 -17.26 -30.98
CA GLY A 516 -4.94 -18.31 -31.91
C GLY A 516 -5.93 -18.53 -33.06
N PRO A 517 -5.45 -18.93 -34.26
CA PRO A 517 -6.22 -18.82 -35.50
C PRO A 517 -7.49 -19.66 -35.43
N ARG A 518 -8.64 -18.99 -35.45
CA ARG A 518 -9.94 -19.60 -35.74
C ARG A 518 -9.86 -20.17 -37.15
N GLY A 519 -9.69 -21.48 -37.24
CA GLY A 519 -9.79 -22.23 -38.48
C GLY A 519 -11.11 -21.88 -39.16
N GLN A 520 -11.01 -21.23 -40.31
CA GLN A 520 -12.14 -20.97 -41.19
C GLN A 520 -12.33 -22.15 -42.15
N HIS A 521 -13.55 -22.67 -42.09
CA HIS A 521 -14.39 -23.20 -43.17
C HIS A 521 -14.21 -24.63 -43.71
N ASP A 522 -15.30 -25.38 -43.49
CA ASP A 522 -16.15 -26.09 -44.47
C ASP A 522 -15.53 -27.19 -45.35
N HIS A 523 -15.84 -28.45 -45.00
CA HIS A 523 -16.74 -29.32 -45.76
C HIS A 523 -17.17 -30.55 -44.96
#